data_AF-A0A9X2SL73-F1
#
_entry.id   AF-A0A9X2SL73-F1
#
_cell.length_a   1.000
_cell.length_b   1.000
_cell.length_c   1.000
_cell.angle_alpha   90.00
_cell.angle_beta   90.00
_cell.angle_gamma   90.00
#
_symmetry.space_group_name_H-M   'P 1'
#
loop_
_entity.id
_entity.type
_entity.pdbx_description
1 polymer ?
#
loop_
_entity_poly.entity_id
_entity_poly.type
_entity_poly.pdbx_seq_one_letter_code
_entity_poly.pdbx_strand_id
1 'polypeptide(L)'
;MTEVRVGLLEFGKALNDSVTLPGLGELPGAQVSLGRAVRGARARLRRGDRVLADNLRLGIMVRKKFFSSDVEPVTDAGFLKDVFVAVGWRDLGHGDALELYTDDVAGPDLSRPIASATVAAPGYDQLTGFHAQVLVRDGVLRFGALTVLARGGSPMRVLGLFGPTGPLDELPPGQPGTVLLGFQCDVPPLAGDVLTAFDSPVDVERREGVAVVHGVQDLGNGSVVAAVEVPEGRGGVFTVGTRARVLRPKGTTFNEQSTVVAPELRILSLARDGVATRTNGGARTFTVGLAFRDLRQNDTIEAFVPSDAVELAPPPAPLVAPLLDVNSASGPELARLLSPSQVTTALEVRRRQGGFPDVEAFGVAIGLQPHEIVRLRRQATAGRVTLRETGVRQLDI
;
A
#
# COMPACT_ATOMS: atom_id res chain seq x y z
N MET A 1 -23.17 29.16 8.99
CA MET A 1 -21.86 28.89 8.38
C MET A 1 -22.13 28.02 7.17
N THR A 2 -21.84 28.50 5.96
CA THR A 2 -22.34 27.90 4.71
C THR A 2 -21.17 27.61 3.79
N GLU A 3 -20.68 26.37 3.84
CA GLU A 3 -19.83 25.84 2.77
C GLU A 3 -20.67 25.82 1.48
N VAL A 4 -20.15 26.42 0.42
CA VAL A 4 -20.78 26.38 -0.90
C VAL A 4 -19.97 25.45 -1.77
N ARG A 5 -20.60 24.36 -2.21
CA ARG A 5 -20.01 23.46 -3.19
C ARG A 5 -19.96 24.16 -4.55
N VAL A 6 -18.76 24.28 -5.11
CA VAL A 6 -18.50 24.98 -6.38
C VAL A 6 -18.13 24.02 -7.52
N GLY A 7 -17.77 22.78 -7.21
CA GLY A 7 -17.48 21.79 -8.24
C GLY A 7 -17.33 20.35 -7.74
N LEU A 8 -17.20 19.43 -8.69
CA LEU A 8 -16.89 18.02 -8.45
C LEU A 8 -15.95 17.51 -9.55
N LEU A 9 -14.85 16.90 -9.15
CA LEU A 9 -14.02 16.07 -10.03
C LEU A 9 -14.24 14.60 -9.66
N GLU A 10 -14.46 13.75 -10.65
CA GLU A 10 -14.57 12.30 -10.46
C GLU A 10 -13.45 11.59 -11.21
N PHE A 11 -12.75 10.70 -10.50
CA PHE A 11 -11.66 9.91 -11.06
C PHE A 11 -12.22 8.65 -11.72
N GLY A 12 -11.65 8.29 -12.87
CA GLY A 12 -12.11 7.14 -13.65
C GLY A 12 -13.18 7.44 -14.71
N LYS A 13 -13.53 8.72 -14.87
CA LYS A 13 -14.43 9.19 -15.94
C LYS A 13 -13.70 9.90 -17.08
N ALA A 14 -12.45 10.27 -16.86
CA ALA A 14 -11.62 10.89 -17.89
C ALA A 14 -11.28 9.87 -18.98
N LEU A 15 -11.07 10.33 -20.21
CA LEU A 15 -10.62 9.47 -21.30
C LEU A 15 -9.20 8.92 -21.08
N ASN A 16 -8.40 9.62 -20.28
CA ASN A 16 -7.04 9.21 -19.92
C ASN A 16 -6.95 9.10 -18.40
N ASP A 17 -6.51 7.93 -17.92
CA ASP A 17 -6.48 7.63 -16.49
C ASP A 17 -5.33 8.32 -15.76
N SER A 18 -4.22 8.61 -16.44
CA SER A 18 -3.07 9.30 -15.84
C SER A 18 -2.13 9.98 -16.85
N VAL A 19 -1.21 10.79 -16.33
CA VAL A 19 -0.06 11.33 -17.07
C VAL A 19 1.15 11.42 -16.14
N THR A 20 2.33 11.03 -16.61
CA THR A 20 3.57 11.20 -15.84
C THR A 20 4.21 12.55 -16.15
N LEU A 21 4.46 13.35 -15.11
CA LEU A 21 5.13 14.64 -15.24
C LEU A 21 6.45 14.67 -14.44
N PRO A 22 7.52 15.27 -15.00
CA PRO A 22 8.75 15.52 -14.26
C PRO A 22 8.45 16.30 -12.96
N GLY A 23 8.94 15.79 -11.83
CA GLY A 23 8.80 16.43 -10.52
C GLY A 23 7.43 16.31 -9.85
N LEU A 24 6.37 15.87 -10.55
CA LEU A 24 5.06 15.59 -9.95
C LEU A 24 4.72 14.10 -9.91
N GLY A 25 5.46 13.28 -10.67
CA GLY A 25 5.17 11.85 -10.79
C GLY A 25 3.94 11.61 -11.66
N GLU A 26 3.26 10.50 -11.40
CA GLU A 26 2.02 10.15 -12.09
C GLU A 26 0.85 10.96 -11.50
N LEU A 27 0.25 11.81 -12.33
CA LEU A 27 -0.96 12.55 -11.99
C LEU A 27 -2.19 11.80 -12.47
N PRO A 28 -3.20 11.61 -11.61
CA PRO A 28 -4.45 10.97 -11.97
C PRO A 28 -5.31 11.87 -12.86
N GLY A 29 -5.95 11.26 -13.85
CA GLY A 29 -6.97 11.87 -14.70
C GLY A 29 -8.34 11.89 -14.01
N ALA A 30 -9.00 13.03 -14.06
CA ALA A 30 -10.35 13.22 -13.55
C ALA A 30 -11.21 13.99 -14.56
N GLN A 31 -12.52 13.84 -14.47
CA GLN A 31 -13.46 14.64 -15.24
C GLN A 31 -14.22 15.60 -14.31
N VAL A 32 -14.42 16.83 -14.78
CA VAL A 32 -15.27 17.82 -14.09
C VAL A 32 -16.73 17.43 -14.28
N SER A 33 -17.33 16.81 -13.27
CA SER A 33 -18.70 16.31 -13.32
C SER A 33 -19.75 17.27 -12.76
N LEU A 34 -19.32 18.34 -12.08
CA LEU A 34 -20.21 19.42 -11.66
C LEU A 34 -19.42 20.72 -11.57
N GLY A 35 -20.05 21.83 -11.98
CA GLY A 35 -19.51 23.18 -11.79
C GLY A 35 -18.21 23.42 -12.56
N ARG A 36 -17.21 23.97 -11.87
CA ARG A 36 -15.90 24.32 -12.44
C ARG A 36 -14.79 23.90 -11.50
N ALA A 37 -13.76 23.27 -12.05
CA ALA A 37 -12.49 23.09 -11.35
C ALA A 37 -11.68 24.38 -11.47
N VAL A 38 -11.33 24.99 -10.35
CA VAL A 38 -10.51 26.21 -10.31
C VAL A 38 -9.21 25.89 -9.59
N ARG A 39 -8.10 26.30 -10.19
CA ARG A 39 -6.78 26.11 -9.59
C ARG A 39 -6.68 26.85 -8.25
N GLY A 40 -6.14 26.18 -7.24
CA GLY A 40 -6.07 26.65 -5.85
C GLY A 40 -7.37 26.48 -5.05
N ALA A 41 -8.46 26.02 -5.68
CA ALA A 41 -9.71 25.76 -4.97
C ALA A 41 -9.49 24.77 -3.82
N ARG A 42 -10.23 24.97 -2.72
CA ARG A 42 -10.30 23.99 -1.64
C ARG A 42 -11.07 22.78 -2.14
N ALA A 43 -10.57 21.61 -1.77
CA ALA A 43 -11.16 20.35 -2.14
C ALA A 43 -11.18 19.40 -0.96
N ARG A 44 -12.21 18.56 -0.93
CA ARG A 44 -12.34 17.43 -0.02
C ARG A 44 -12.28 16.14 -0.84
N LEU A 45 -11.35 15.27 -0.50
CA LEU A 45 -11.28 13.93 -1.09
C LEU A 45 -12.36 13.06 -0.48
N ARG A 46 -13.19 12.50 -1.35
CA ARG A 46 -14.25 11.56 -1.00
C ARG A 46 -14.01 10.22 -1.68
N ARG A 47 -14.33 9.16 -0.96
CA ARG A 47 -14.37 7.78 -1.47
C ARG A 47 -15.69 7.18 -1.04
N GLY A 48 -16.64 7.13 -1.98
CA GLY A 48 -18.04 6.88 -1.67
C GLY A 48 -18.64 8.00 -0.82
N ASP A 49 -19.22 7.65 0.33
CA ASP A 49 -19.85 8.57 1.27
C ASP A 49 -18.85 9.19 2.27
N ARG A 50 -17.66 8.59 2.43
CA ARG A 50 -16.62 9.03 3.37
C ARG A 50 -15.78 10.19 2.84
N VAL A 51 -15.28 10.97 3.78
CA VAL A 51 -14.28 12.02 3.58
C VAL A 51 -12.94 11.48 4.05
N LEU A 52 -11.98 11.35 3.15
CA LEU A 52 -10.64 10.82 3.48
C LEU A 52 -9.64 11.92 3.80
N ALA A 53 -9.77 13.06 3.13
CA ALA A 53 -8.96 14.23 3.37
C ALA A 53 -9.77 15.48 3.10
N ASP A 54 -9.54 16.51 3.90
CA ASP A 54 -10.15 17.80 3.71
C ASP A 54 -9.09 18.90 3.53
N ASN A 55 -9.56 20.03 3.01
CA ASN A 55 -8.76 21.22 2.76
C ASN A 55 -7.53 20.93 1.89
N LEU A 56 -7.72 20.06 0.90
CA LEU A 56 -6.78 19.88 -0.19
C LEU A 56 -6.81 21.12 -1.09
N ARG A 57 -5.72 21.37 -1.78
CA ARG A 57 -5.61 22.47 -2.73
C ARG A 57 -5.41 21.93 -4.13
N LEU A 58 -6.25 22.39 -5.05
CA LEU A 58 -6.34 21.82 -6.38
C LEU A 58 -5.32 22.44 -7.35
N GLY A 59 -4.33 21.66 -7.80
CA GLY A 59 -3.63 21.90 -9.06
C GLY A 59 -4.35 21.21 -10.22
N ILE A 60 -4.50 21.90 -11.35
CA ILE A 60 -5.10 21.33 -12.57
C ILE A 60 -4.21 21.58 -13.78
N MET A 61 -4.09 20.55 -14.60
CA MET A 61 -3.46 20.58 -15.92
C MET A 61 -4.40 19.97 -16.95
N VAL A 62 -4.26 20.37 -18.21
CA VAL A 62 -4.97 19.79 -19.35
C VAL A 62 -3.97 19.44 -20.44
N ARG A 63 -4.33 18.49 -21.31
CA ARG A 63 -3.54 18.20 -22.51
C ARG A 63 -3.59 19.39 -23.47
N LYS A 64 -2.43 19.78 -24.00
CA LYS A 64 -2.33 20.83 -25.04
C LYS A 64 -3.06 20.42 -26.33
N LYS A 65 -3.02 19.12 -26.66
CA LYS A 65 -3.67 18.52 -27.83
C LYS A 65 -4.19 17.14 -27.46
N PHE A 66 -5.31 16.74 -28.05
CA PHE A 66 -6.02 15.49 -27.74
C PHE A 66 -5.14 14.23 -27.80
N PHE A 67 -4.15 14.19 -28.70
CA PHE A 67 -3.23 13.07 -28.89
C PHE A 67 -1.80 13.32 -28.36
N SER A 68 -1.54 14.47 -27.72
CA SER A 68 -0.22 14.74 -27.14
C SER A 68 -0.17 14.32 -25.68
N SER A 69 0.97 13.79 -25.23
CA SER A 69 1.33 13.63 -23.82
C SER A 69 1.65 14.95 -23.13
N ASP A 70 1.81 16.03 -23.88
CA ASP A 70 2.10 17.35 -23.34
C ASP A 70 0.88 17.91 -22.63
N VAL A 71 1.09 18.30 -21.38
CA VAL A 71 0.09 19.02 -20.59
C VAL A 71 0.54 20.45 -20.31
N GLU A 72 -0.42 21.29 -19.97
CA GLU A 72 -0.21 22.64 -19.50
C GLU A 72 -1.10 22.94 -18.30
N PRO A 73 -0.62 23.75 -17.36
CA PRO A 73 -1.45 24.18 -16.25
C PRO A 73 -2.51 25.16 -16.75
N VAL A 74 -3.72 25.05 -16.20
CA VAL A 74 -4.81 25.98 -16.49
C VAL A 74 -5.30 26.63 -15.22
N THR A 75 -5.91 27.82 -15.35
CA THR A 75 -6.59 28.51 -14.25
C THR A 75 -7.85 27.79 -13.83
N ASP A 76 -8.54 27.20 -14.80
CA ASP A 76 -9.86 26.63 -14.60
C ASP A 76 -10.22 25.62 -15.71
N ALA A 77 -11.11 24.68 -15.39
CA ALA A 77 -11.69 23.74 -16.33
C ALA A 77 -13.19 23.58 -16.05
N GLY A 78 -14.01 23.72 -17.09
CA GLY A 78 -15.47 23.63 -17.00
C GLY A 78 -16.00 22.19 -17.02
N PHE A 79 -17.32 22.05 -16.90
CA PHE A 79 -18.04 20.77 -16.96
C PHE A 79 -17.65 19.90 -18.17
N LEU A 80 -17.53 18.59 -17.93
CA LEU A 80 -17.09 17.54 -18.86
C LEU A 80 -15.67 17.70 -19.43
N LYS A 81 -14.84 18.57 -18.84
CA LYS A 81 -13.42 18.61 -19.18
C LYS A 81 -12.64 17.56 -18.41
N ASP A 82 -11.80 16.83 -19.14
CA ASP A 82 -10.79 15.97 -18.57
C ASP A 82 -9.59 16.80 -18.12
N VAL A 83 -9.16 16.58 -16.89
CA VAL A 83 -8.05 17.28 -16.24
C VAL A 83 -7.12 16.28 -15.57
N PHE A 84 -5.85 16.66 -15.42
CA PHE A 84 -4.90 15.96 -14.56
C PHE A 84 -4.74 16.76 -13.28
N VAL A 85 -4.79 16.06 -12.15
CA VAL A 85 -4.97 16.70 -10.84
C VAL A 85 -3.74 16.51 -9.97
N ALA A 86 -3.25 17.60 -9.37
CA ALA A 86 -2.20 17.58 -8.37
C ALA A 86 -2.73 18.19 -7.05
N VAL A 87 -2.92 17.37 -6.02
CA VAL A 87 -3.46 17.81 -4.71
C VAL A 87 -2.58 17.43 -3.51
N GLY A 88 -1.37 16.92 -3.77
CA GLY A 88 -0.50 16.41 -2.71
C GLY A 88 -1.02 15.12 -2.08
N TRP A 89 -1.82 14.35 -2.83
CA TRP A 89 -2.34 13.04 -2.46
C TRP A 89 -1.93 12.02 -3.53
N ARG A 90 -1.26 10.93 -3.12
CA ARG A 90 -0.77 9.90 -4.07
C ARG A 90 -1.78 8.79 -4.33
N ASP A 91 -2.66 8.50 -3.37
CA ASP A 91 -3.67 7.44 -3.49
C ASP A 91 -5.00 7.99 -4.03
N LEU A 92 -4.95 8.55 -5.23
CA LEU A 92 -6.16 8.91 -5.99
C LEU A 92 -6.39 7.85 -7.05
N GLY A 93 -7.60 7.33 -7.14
CA GLY A 93 -7.94 6.33 -8.14
C GLY A 93 -9.43 6.31 -8.48
N HIS A 94 -9.80 5.36 -9.34
CA HIS A 94 -11.17 5.18 -9.81
C HIS A 94 -12.18 5.11 -8.66
N GLY A 95 -13.29 5.85 -8.78
CA GLY A 95 -14.33 5.94 -7.76
C GLY A 95 -14.06 6.96 -6.65
N ASP A 96 -12.88 7.58 -6.63
CA ASP A 96 -12.61 8.75 -5.79
C ASP A 96 -13.25 10.00 -6.42
N ALA A 97 -13.52 11.00 -5.59
CA ALA A 97 -13.98 12.30 -6.03
C ALA A 97 -13.35 13.43 -5.22
N LEU A 98 -13.07 14.56 -5.87
CA LEU A 98 -12.74 15.82 -5.19
C LEU A 98 -13.96 16.73 -5.24
N GLU A 99 -14.56 16.94 -4.07
CA GLU A 99 -15.62 17.91 -3.90
C GLU A 99 -14.98 19.29 -3.66
N LEU A 100 -15.20 20.20 -4.61
CA LEU A 100 -14.62 21.55 -4.54
C LEU A 100 -15.59 22.46 -3.82
N TYR A 101 -15.10 23.22 -2.86
CA TYR A 101 -15.92 24.09 -2.04
C TYR A 101 -15.25 25.43 -1.75
N THR A 102 -16.06 26.41 -1.41
CA THR A 102 -15.65 27.71 -0.87
C THR A 102 -16.37 27.95 0.45
N ASP A 103 -15.67 28.47 1.44
CA ASP A 103 -16.21 28.87 2.72
C ASP A 103 -15.62 30.22 3.15
N ASP A 104 -16.37 30.96 3.98
CA ASP A 104 -15.94 32.27 4.45
C ASP A 104 -15.10 32.22 5.74
N VAL A 105 -15.02 31.06 6.45
CA VAL A 105 -14.41 31.01 7.79
C VAL A 105 -13.77 29.65 8.11
N ALA A 106 -12.60 29.75 8.76
CA ALA A 106 -11.69 28.73 9.30
C ALA A 106 -10.79 28.06 8.25
N GLY A 107 -9.61 28.66 8.07
CA GLY A 107 -8.46 27.95 7.53
C GLY A 107 -8.11 26.73 8.40
N PRO A 108 -7.19 25.88 7.94
CA PRO A 108 -6.77 24.72 8.71
C PRO A 108 -6.22 25.12 10.09
N ASP A 109 -6.20 24.19 11.04
CA ASP A 109 -5.52 24.42 12.32
C ASP A 109 -4.01 24.57 12.08
N LEU A 110 -3.50 25.77 12.34
CA LEU A 110 -2.07 26.11 12.25
C LEU A 110 -1.46 26.34 13.63
N SER A 111 -2.12 25.92 14.71
CA SER A 111 -1.67 26.17 16.08
C SER A 111 -0.48 25.31 16.50
N ARG A 112 -0.24 24.18 15.82
CA ARG A 112 0.79 23.20 16.17
C ARG A 112 1.73 22.94 14.99
N PRO A 113 2.85 23.67 14.88
CA PRO A 113 3.86 23.36 13.89
C PRO A 113 4.54 22.03 14.25
N ILE A 114 4.77 21.20 13.23
CA ILE A 114 5.43 19.89 13.36
C ILE A 114 6.80 19.84 12.69
N ALA A 115 7.10 20.79 11.79
CA ALA A 115 8.41 20.95 11.20
C ALA A 115 8.64 22.40 10.73
N SER A 116 9.90 22.79 10.59
CA SER A 116 10.29 24.05 9.98
C SER A 116 11.51 23.84 9.07
N ALA A 117 11.51 24.50 7.92
CA ALA A 117 12.60 24.45 6.96
C ALA A 117 12.94 25.84 6.44
N THR A 118 14.23 26.11 6.23
CA THR A 118 14.68 27.36 5.60
C THR A 118 14.78 27.17 4.09
N VAL A 119 14.17 28.06 3.32
CA VAL A 119 14.33 28.11 1.86
C VAL A 119 15.75 28.57 1.52
N ALA A 120 16.52 27.70 0.90
CA ALA A 120 17.87 27.99 0.42
C ALA A 120 17.85 28.62 -0.98
N ALA A 121 17.09 28.02 -1.89
CA ALA A 121 16.97 28.50 -3.27
C ALA A 121 15.53 28.31 -3.77
N PRO A 122 14.77 29.39 -4.02
CA PRO A 122 13.47 29.30 -4.66
C PRO A 122 13.62 29.04 -6.16
N GLY A 123 12.61 28.42 -6.76
CA GLY A 123 12.53 28.19 -8.18
C GLY A 123 11.08 28.21 -8.67
N TYR A 124 10.93 28.41 -9.97
CA TYR A 124 9.64 28.38 -10.64
C TYR A 124 9.79 27.58 -11.93
N ASP A 125 8.86 26.67 -12.14
CA ASP A 125 8.74 25.91 -13.37
C ASP A 125 7.33 26.12 -13.97
N GLN A 126 7.26 26.24 -15.29
CA GLN A 126 6.01 26.56 -15.97
C GLN A 126 4.98 25.45 -15.86
N LEU A 127 5.39 24.20 -15.63
CA LEU A 127 4.51 23.05 -15.57
C LEU A 127 4.10 22.71 -14.14
N THR A 128 5.03 22.81 -13.20
CA THR A 128 4.88 22.34 -11.83
C THR A 128 4.65 23.47 -10.83
N GLY A 129 5.00 24.71 -11.18
CA GLY A 129 4.81 25.92 -10.37
C GLY A 129 5.99 26.23 -9.46
N PHE A 130 5.72 26.78 -8.28
CA PHE A 130 6.77 27.12 -7.32
C PHE A 130 7.38 25.88 -6.68
N HIS A 131 8.71 25.86 -6.59
CA HIS A 131 9.45 24.90 -5.80
C HIS A 131 10.53 25.63 -5.00
N ALA A 132 11.05 24.98 -3.98
CA ALA A 132 12.13 25.51 -3.17
C ALA A 132 13.07 24.40 -2.75
N GLN A 133 14.37 24.62 -2.90
CA GLN A 133 15.37 23.89 -2.14
C GLN A 133 15.29 24.39 -0.70
N VAL A 134 15.10 23.47 0.24
CA VAL A 134 14.96 23.78 1.67
C VAL A 134 15.97 22.99 2.48
N LEU A 135 16.30 23.50 3.66
CA LEU A 135 17.03 22.79 4.70
C LEU A 135 16.13 22.69 5.93
N VAL A 136 15.74 21.47 6.31
CA VAL A 136 14.90 21.25 7.49
C VAL A 136 15.69 21.58 8.75
N ARG A 137 15.14 22.48 9.58
CA ARG A 137 15.76 22.96 10.83
C ARG A 137 15.27 22.18 12.03
N ASP A 138 13.97 21.94 12.07
CA ASP A 138 13.30 21.24 13.17
C ASP A 138 12.17 20.36 12.63
N GLY A 139 11.91 19.25 13.33
CA GLY A 139 10.88 18.28 12.97
C GLY A 139 11.12 17.54 11.64
N VAL A 140 10.09 16.87 11.14
CA VAL A 140 10.18 16.09 9.88
C VAL A 140 9.21 16.69 8.87
N LEU A 141 9.74 17.18 7.75
CA LEU A 141 8.90 17.66 6.66
C LEU A 141 8.40 16.46 5.85
N ARG A 142 7.09 16.33 5.67
CA ARG A 142 6.48 15.18 5.00
C ARG A 142 5.88 15.57 3.66
N PHE A 143 5.84 14.62 2.73
CA PHE A 143 5.01 14.74 1.54
C PHE A 143 3.53 14.94 1.95
N GLY A 144 2.81 15.81 1.24
CA GLY A 144 1.41 16.13 1.54
C GLY A 144 1.20 17.00 2.79
N ALA A 145 2.25 17.30 3.56
CA ALA A 145 2.14 18.12 4.77
C ALA A 145 1.54 19.48 4.45
N LEU A 146 0.68 19.97 5.34
CA LEU A 146 0.18 21.33 5.28
C LEU A 146 1.31 22.28 5.67
N THR A 147 1.52 23.33 4.90
CA THR A 147 2.63 24.26 5.06
C THR A 147 2.22 25.71 4.83
N VAL A 148 2.96 26.63 5.43
CA VAL A 148 2.81 28.07 5.26
C VAL A 148 4.21 28.70 5.17
N LEU A 149 4.37 29.69 4.30
CA LEU A 149 5.57 30.53 4.25
C LEU A 149 5.45 31.63 5.31
N ALA A 150 6.53 31.90 6.04
CA ALA A 150 6.54 32.90 7.12
C ALA A 150 6.20 34.33 6.65
N ARG A 151 6.41 34.63 5.37
CA ARG A 151 6.01 35.90 4.75
C ARG A 151 4.51 36.04 4.52
N GLY A 152 3.73 35.01 4.88
CA GLY A 152 2.29 34.94 4.67
C GLY A 152 1.92 34.12 3.44
N GLY A 153 0.65 34.21 3.06
CA GLY A 153 0.05 33.41 2.01
C GLY A 153 -0.94 32.39 2.55
N SER A 154 -1.68 31.79 1.63
CA SER A 154 -2.65 30.77 1.94
C SER A 154 -1.96 29.46 2.34
N PRO A 155 -2.48 28.70 3.32
CA PRO A 155 -1.96 27.38 3.62
C PRO A 155 -2.02 26.46 2.40
N MET A 156 -0.91 25.76 2.17
CA MET A 156 -0.64 24.97 0.98
C MET A 156 -0.06 23.61 1.34
N ARG A 157 -0.13 22.61 0.47
CA ARG A 157 0.44 21.28 0.74
C ARG A 157 1.81 21.04 0.09
N VAL A 158 2.62 20.15 0.63
CA VAL A 158 3.78 19.66 -0.11
C VAL A 158 3.31 18.73 -1.25
N LEU A 159 3.33 19.21 -2.50
CA LEU A 159 2.89 18.42 -3.67
C LEU A 159 3.93 17.40 -4.12
N GLY A 160 5.18 17.58 -3.71
CA GLY A 160 6.31 16.73 -4.03
C GLY A 160 7.45 17.02 -3.06
N LEU A 161 8.15 15.96 -2.66
CA LEU A 161 9.30 16.05 -1.77
C LEU A 161 10.41 15.21 -2.36
N PHE A 162 11.57 15.79 -2.57
CA PHE A 162 12.69 15.16 -3.27
C PHE A 162 13.98 15.34 -2.51
N GLY A 163 14.70 14.26 -2.30
CA GLY A 163 16.08 14.26 -1.86
C GLY A 163 17.05 14.23 -3.05
N PRO A 164 18.36 14.13 -2.78
CA PRO A 164 19.39 14.05 -3.81
C PRO A 164 19.24 12.83 -4.74
N THR A 165 18.63 11.75 -4.24
CA THR A 165 18.49 10.46 -4.93
C THR A 165 17.10 10.25 -5.55
N GLY A 166 16.17 11.21 -5.41
CA GLY A 166 14.81 11.09 -5.95
C GLY A 166 13.71 11.43 -4.93
N PRO A 167 12.46 11.00 -5.19
CA PRO A 167 11.31 11.32 -4.34
C PRO A 167 11.44 10.72 -2.94
N LEU A 168 10.92 11.43 -1.94
CA LEU A 168 10.88 11.05 -0.54
C LEU A 168 9.45 11.14 -0.01
N ASP A 169 9.19 10.41 1.07
CA ASP A 169 7.99 10.55 1.89
C ASP A 169 8.23 11.51 3.06
N GLU A 170 9.45 11.51 3.59
CA GLU A 170 9.86 12.29 4.75
C GLU A 170 11.26 12.88 4.53
N LEU A 171 11.47 14.11 5.00
CA LEU A 171 12.75 14.81 4.99
C LEU A 171 13.09 15.22 6.43
N PRO A 172 14.06 14.54 7.08
CA PRO A 172 14.42 14.79 8.48
C PRO A 172 15.28 16.05 8.65
N PRO A 173 15.48 16.53 9.90
CA PRO A 173 16.32 17.69 10.20
C PRO A 173 17.74 17.56 9.65
N GLY A 174 18.29 18.67 9.19
CA GLY A 174 19.66 18.77 8.69
C GLY A 174 19.86 18.25 7.26
N GLN A 175 18.84 17.66 6.63
CA GLN A 175 18.91 17.23 5.24
C GLN A 175 18.39 18.31 4.29
N PRO A 176 19.13 18.62 3.21
CA PRO A 176 18.60 19.43 2.13
C PRO A 176 17.64 18.60 1.27
N GLY A 177 16.59 19.24 0.78
CA GLY A 177 15.67 18.63 -0.18
C GLY A 177 14.95 19.67 -1.02
N THR A 178 14.32 19.24 -2.10
CA THR A 178 13.45 20.08 -2.92
C THR A 178 12.00 19.82 -2.56
N VAL A 179 11.31 20.88 -2.21
CA VAL A 179 9.87 20.89 -1.91
C VAL A 179 9.15 21.51 -3.09
N LEU A 180 8.21 20.76 -3.67
CA LEU A 180 7.32 21.26 -4.69
C LEU A 180 6.04 21.80 -4.03
N LEU A 181 5.85 23.10 -4.13
CA LEU A 181 4.67 23.81 -3.61
C LEU A 181 3.62 24.00 -4.72
N GLY A 182 4.06 24.08 -5.96
CA GLY A 182 3.25 24.31 -7.14
C GLY A 182 2.44 25.60 -7.12
N PHE A 183 1.34 25.62 -7.85
CA PHE A 183 0.57 26.85 -8.12
C PHE A 183 -0.42 27.25 -7.02
N GLN A 184 -0.53 26.45 -5.95
CA GLN A 184 -1.26 26.83 -4.74
C GLN A 184 -0.49 27.85 -3.88
N CYS A 185 0.81 28.01 -4.14
CA CYS A 185 1.65 29.02 -3.52
C CYS A 185 1.32 30.39 -4.15
N ASP A 186 0.52 31.18 -3.45
CA ASP A 186 0.08 32.52 -3.86
C ASP A 186 1.19 33.58 -3.67
N VAL A 187 2.06 33.36 -2.69
CA VAL A 187 3.24 34.20 -2.43
C VAL A 187 4.50 33.49 -2.93
N PRO A 188 5.26 34.04 -3.89
CA PRO A 188 6.52 33.45 -4.35
C PRO A 188 7.52 33.29 -3.20
N PRO A 189 8.12 32.09 -3.01
CA PRO A 189 9.13 31.86 -1.98
C PRO A 189 10.40 32.65 -2.31
N LEU A 190 11.09 33.13 -1.27
CA LEU A 190 12.39 33.77 -1.37
C LEU A 190 13.45 33.00 -0.58
N ALA A 191 14.72 33.16 -0.97
CA ALA A 191 15.82 32.64 -0.18
C ALA A 191 15.82 33.28 1.22
N GLY A 192 15.94 32.45 2.25
CA GLY A 192 15.83 32.84 3.65
C GLY A 192 14.44 32.71 4.25
N ASP A 193 13.38 32.50 3.45
CA ASP A 193 12.04 32.28 3.97
C ASP A 193 11.98 31.01 4.84
N VAL A 194 11.08 31.01 5.83
CA VAL A 194 10.80 29.82 6.64
C VAL A 194 9.51 29.17 6.13
N LEU A 195 9.61 27.91 5.72
CA LEU A 195 8.48 27.04 5.43
C LEU A 195 8.13 26.26 6.70
N THR A 196 6.98 26.54 7.29
CA THR A 196 6.51 25.83 8.49
C THR A 196 5.50 24.79 8.09
N ALA A 197 5.67 23.55 8.54
CA ALA A 197 4.70 22.48 8.36
C ALA A 197 3.86 22.31 9.61
N PHE A 198 2.59 21.98 9.41
CA PHE A 198 1.59 21.80 10.44
C PHE A 198 1.01 20.41 10.34
N ASP A 199 0.56 19.91 11.49
CA ASP A 199 -0.24 18.71 11.49
C ASP A 199 -1.56 18.99 10.76
N SER A 200 -1.95 18.08 9.88
CA SER A 200 -3.26 18.15 9.25
C SER A 200 -4.00 16.94 9.77
N PRO A 201 -5.20 17.10 10.39
CA PRO A 201 -6.04 15.98 10.74
C PRO A 201 -6.53 15.37 9.45
N VAL A 202 -5.71 14.50 8.89
CA VAL A 202 -6.08 13.62 7.83
C VAL A 202 -6.22 12.29 8.52
N ASP A 203 -7.42 11.73 8.51
CA ASP A 203 -7.60 10.31 8.77
C ASP A 203 -6.94 9.58 7.61
N VAL A 204 -5.61 9.45 7.66
CA VAL A 204 -4.82 8.98 6.52
C VAL A 204 -5.02 7.46 6.42
N GLU A 205 -6.11 7.03 5.82
CA GLU A 205 -6.22 5.67 5.30
C GLU A 205 -5.37 5.60 4.02
N ARG A 206 -4.28 4.83 4.04
CA ARG A 206 -3.51 4.51 2.85
C ARG A 206 -4.09 3.24 2.23
N ARG A 207 -4.59 3.32 0.99
CA ARG A 207 -4.94 2.12 0.21
C ARG A 207 -3.68 1.30 -0.04
N GLU A 208 -3.72 0.03 0.35
CA GLU A 208 -2.64 -0.92 0.10
C GLU A 208 -2.92 -1.79 -1.12
N GLY A 209 -4.19 -2.07 -1.44
CA GLY A 209 -4.54 -2.88 -2.59
C GLY A 209 -6.01 -2.83 -2.96
N VAL A 210 -6.30 -3.11 -4.23
CA VAL A 210 -7.64 -3.21 -4.79
C VAL A 210 -7.77 -4.52 -5.54
N ALA A 211 -8.83 -5.28 -5.28
CA ALA A 211 -9.11 -6.52 -5.98
C ALA A 211 -10.61 -6.64 -6.25
N VAL A 212 -10.96 -7.13 -7.44
CA VAL A 212 -12.35 -7.34 -7.86
C VAL A 212 -12.75 -8.78 -7.57
N VAL A 213 -13.94 -8.99 -7.03
CA VAL A 213 -14.47 -10.31 -6.68
C VAL A 213 -15.03 -11.01 -7.93
N HIS A 214 -14.49 -12.18 -8.28
CA HIS A 214 -14.94 -13.00 -9.40
C HIS A 214 -15.83 -14.17 -8.99
N GLY A 215 -15.67 -14.67 -7.76
CA GLY A 215 -16.49 -15.76 -7.23
C GLY A 215 -16.52 -15.72 -5.72
N VAL A 216 -17.63 -16.14 -5.13
CA VAL A 216 -17.85 -16.14 -3.68
C VAL A 216 -18.34 -17.52 -3.25
N GLN A 217 -17.72 -18.06 -2.21
CA GLN A 217 -18.13 -19.28 -1.53
C GLN A 217 -18.48 -18.96 -0.08
N ASP A 218 -19.74 -19.14 0.29
CA ASP A 218 -20.20 -19.04 1.69
C ASP A 218 -19.73 -20.27 2.47
N LEU A 219 -19.08 -20.06 3.62
CA LEU A 219 -18.62 -21.13 4.50
C LEU A 219 -19.68 -21.55 5.53
N GLY A 220 -20.85 -20.91 5.56
CA GLY A 220 -21.96 -21.23 6.46
C GLY A 220 -21.79 -20.73 7.90
N ASN A 221 -20.63 -20.15 8.23
CA ASN A 221 -20.32 -19.58 9.55
C ASN A 221 -20.36 -18.03 9.57
N GLY A 222 -20.96 -17.42 8.54
CA GLY A 222 -20.99 -15.96 8.36
C GLY A 222 -19.73 -15.38 7.71
N SER A 223 -18.73 -16.21 7.38
CA SER A 223 -17.58 -15.82 6.57
C SER A 223 -17.70 -16.33 5.14
N VAL A 224 -17.07 -15.61 4.21
CA VAL A 224 -17.00 -15.96 2.81
C VAL A 224 -15.55 -16.08 2.36
N VAL A 225 -15.34 -16.91 1.36
CA VAL A 225 -14.08 -17.01 0.63
C VAL A 225 -14.33 -16.54 -0.79
N ALA A 226 -13.59 -15.53 -1.21
CA ALA A 226 -13.74 -14.90 -2.51
C ALA A 226 -12.52 -15.19 -3.40
N ALA A 227 -12.76 -15.64 -4.62
CA ALA A 227 -11.76 -15.55 -5.67
C ALA A 227 -11.74 -14.09 -6.16
N VAL A 228 -10.56 -13.48 -6.12
CA VAL A 228 -10.37 -12.07 -6.45
C VAL A 228 -9.25 -11.90 -7.47
N GLU A 229 -9.32 -10.83 -8.24
CA GLU A 229 -8.30 -10.44 -9.21
C GLU A 229 -7.87 -9.01 -8.94
N VAL A 230 -6.56 -8.75 -8.92
CA VAL A 230 -6.02 -7.40 -8.89
C VAL A 230 -5.99 -6.86 -10.32
N PRO A 231 -6.73 -5.78 -10.64
CA PRO A 231 -6.77 -5.23 -11.98
C PRO A 231 -5.38 -4.86 -12.50
N GLU A 232 -5.16 -5.04 -13.81
CA GLU A 232 -3.89 -4.65 -14.45
C GLU A 232 -3.58 -3.16 -14.20
N GLY A 233 -2.29 -2.85 -14.03
CA GLY A 233 -1.81 -1.49 -13.72
C GLY A 233 -2.06 -1.04 -12.27
N ARG A 234 -2.87 -1.76 -11.49
CA ARG A 234 -3.09 -1.46 -10.07
C ARG A 234 -2.17 -2.35 -9.23
N GLY A 235 -1.06 -1.79 -8.77
CA GLY A 235 -0.26 -2.44 -7.72
C GLY A 235 -1.10 -2.55 -6.44
N GLY A 236 -1.04 -3.70 -5.77
CA GLY A 236 -1.74 -3.89 -4.51
C GLY A 236 -1.10 -4.96 -3.64
N VAL A 237 -0.97 -4.68 -2.35
CA VAL A 237 -0.56 -5.60 -1.30
C VAL A 237 -1.77 -5.90 -0.42
N PHE A 238 -2.06 -7.18 -0.27
CA PHE A 238 -3.06 -7.68 0.67
C PHE A 238 -2.33 -8.46 1.75
N THR A 239 -2.54 -8.12 3.01
CA THR A 239 -1.95 -8.84 4.15
C THR A 239 -3.04 -9.30 5.09
N VAL A 240 -2.96 -10.55 5.57
CA VAL A 240 -3.88 -11.09 6.58
C VAL A 240 -3.86 -10.20 7.82
N GLY A 241 -5.04 -9.80 8.28
CA GLY A 241 -5.24 -8.90 9.43
C GLY A 241 -5.43 -7.42 9.07
N THR A 242 -5.06 -7.03 7.84
CA THR A 242 -5.24 -5.66 7.33
C THR A 242 -6.72 -5.32 7.22
N ARG A 243 -7.05 -4.03 7.41
CA ARG A 243 -8.42 -3.56 7.23
C ARG A 243 -8.76 -3.55 5.74
N ALA A 244 -10.01 -3.83 5.44
CA ALA A 244 -10.53 -3.79 4.10
C ALA A 244 -11.95 -3.25 4.10
N ARG A 245 -12.33 -2.63 2.98
CA ARG A 245 -13.71 -2.26 2.69
C ARG A 245 -14.21 -2.95 1.44
N VAL A 246 -15.52 -3.12 1.38
CA VAL A 246 -16.22 -3.63 0.20
C VAL A 246 -16.96 -2.47 -0.45
N LEU A 247 -16.61 -2.23 -1.71
CA LEU A 247 -17.21 -1.24 -2.58
C LEU A 247 -18.11 -1.96 -3.58
N ARG A 248 -19.36 -1.54 -3.69
CA ARG A 248 -20.32 -2.08 -4.65
C ARG A 248 -20.56 -1.06 -5.77
N PRO A 249 -20.28 -1.40 -7.04
CA PRO A 249 -20.57 -0.53 -8.17
C PRO A 249 -22.07 -0.22 -8.28
N LYS A 250 -22.41 1.02 -8.61
CA LYS A 250 -23.77 1.50 -8.86
C LYS A 250 -23.87 2.02 -10.28
N GLY A 251 -24.46 1.23 -11.18
CA GLY A 251 -24.68 1.58 -12.59
C GLY A 251 -24.26 0.48 -13.55
N THR A 252 -24.61 0.60 -14.83
CA THR A 252 -24.35 -0.42 -15.85
C THR A 252 -23.30 0.00 -16.88
N THR A 253 -22.98 1.29 -17.04
CA THR A 253 -22.00 1.77 -18.02
C THR A 253 -21.49 3.18 -17.69
N PHE A 254 -20.17 3.40 -17.79
CA PHE A 254 -19.43 4.68 -17.81
C PHE A 254 -19.48 5.61 -16.58
N ASN A 255 -20.39 5.43 -15.62
CA ASN A 255 -20.47 6.24 -14.40
C ASN A 255 -20.42 5.34 -13.15
N GLU A 256 -19.31 4.64 -12.95
CA GLU A 256 -19.13 3.74 -11.81
C GLU A 256 -18.92 4.53 -10.51
N GLN A 257 -20.00 5.03 -9.94
CA GLN A 257 -20.01 5.41 -8.54
C GLN A 257 -20.09 4.12 -7.71
N SER A 258 -19.22 3.97 -6.72
CA SER A 258 -19.27 2.82 -5.82
C SER A 258 -19.82 3.25 -4.45
N THR A 259 -20.68 2.42 -3.87
CA THR A 259 -21.15 2.58 -2.49
C THR A 259 -20.37 1.66 -1.57
N VAL A 260 -19.90 2.18 -0.43
CA VAL A 260 -19.30 1.35 0.61
C VAL A 260 -20.40 0.52 1.25
N VAL A 261 -20.36 -0.80 1.08
CA VAL A 261 -21.34 -1.73 1.70
C VAL A 261 -20.81 -2.38 2.97
N ALA A 262 -19.48 -2.37 3.18
CA ALA A 262 -18.83 -2.76 4.42
C ALA A 262 -17.53 -1.95 4.61
N PRO A 263 -17.42 -1.05 5.59
CA PRO A 263 -16.30 -0.10 5.68
C PRO A 263 -15.06 -0.59 6.44
N GLU A 264 -15.18 -1.58 7.34
CA GLU A 264 -14.13 -1.92 8.32
C GLU A 264 -13.99 -3.43 8.54
N LEU A 265 -13.92 -4.19 7.43
CA LEU A 265 -13.64 -5.63 7.51
C LEU A 265 -12.17 -5.88 7.81
N ARG A 266 -11.86 -7.10 8.25
CA ARG A 266 -10.48 -7.61 8.30
C ARG A 266 -10.32 -8.73 7.30
N ILE A 267 -9.17 -8.74 6.62
CA ILE A 267 -8.73 -9.87 5.81
C ILE A 267 -8.41 -11.03 6.77
N LEU A 268 -9.20 -12.10 6.71
CA LEU A 268 -9.06 -13.25 7.63
C LEU A 268 -8.06 -14.28 7.12
N SER A 269 -7.99 -14.46 5.81
CA SER A 269 -7.08 -15.41 5.16
C SER A 269 -6.78 -14.99 3.74
N LEU A 270 -5.61 -15.40 3.26
CA LEU A 270 -5.21 -15.31 1.87
C LEU A 270 -4.73 -16.68 1.43
N ALA A 271 -5.08 -17.08 0.21
CA ALA A 271 -4.51 -18.26 -0.42
C ALA A 271 -4.21 -17.97 -1.88
N ARG A 272 -3.12 -18.55 -2.38
CA ARG A 272 -2.70 -18.47 -3.76
C ARG A 272 -2.44 -19.88 -4.27
N ASP A 273 -3.02 -20.22 -5.42
CA ASP A 273 -2.88 -21.55 -6.02
C ASP A 273 -3.24 -22.67 -5.02
N GLY A 274 -4.24 -22.43 -4.17
CA GLY A 274 -4.68 -23.35 -3.10
C GLY A 274 -3.80 -23.37 -1.83
N VAL A 275 -2.70 -22.63 -1.81
CA VAL A 275 -1.75 -22.58 -0.67
C VAL A 275 -1.96 -21.30 0.13
N ALA A 276 -2.13 -21.42 1.45
CA ALA A 276 -2.28 -20.28 2.34
C ALA A 276 -1.04 -19.38 2.35
N THR A 277 -1.24 -18.06 2.24
CA THR A 277 -0.17 -17.06 2.30
C THR A 277 -0.53 -15.97 3.32
N ARG A 278 0.49 -15.28 3.85
CA ARG A 278 0.27 -14.13 4.76
C ARG A 278 0.07 -12.82 4.04
N THR A 279 0.75 -12.68 2.90
CA THR A 279 0.73 -11.49 2.07
C THR A 279 0.67 -11.91 0.61
N ASN A 280 -0.05 -11.15 -0.20
CA ASN A 280 -0.06 -11.31 -1.64
C ASN A 280 0.09 -9.94 -2.31
N GLY A 281 0.91 -9.88 -3.35
CA GLY A 281 1.25 -8.63 -4.05
C GLY A 281 1.26 -8.80 -5.57
N GLY A 282 0.89 -7.74 -6.29
CA GLY A 282 0.94 -7.64 -7.75
C GLY A 282 -0.36 -8.03 -8.46
N ALA A 283 -0.36 -7.92 -9.80
CA ALA A 283 -1.51 -8.20 -10.66
C ALA A 283 -1.69 -9.72 -10.88
N ARG A 284 -2.41 -10.39 -9.97
CA ARG A 284 -2.71 -11.84 -10.03
C ARG A 284 -4.06 -12.16 -9.38
N THR A 285 -4.59 -13.33 -9.73
CA THR A 285 -5.75 -13.92 -9.04
C THR A 285 -5.31 -14.60 -7.74
N PHE A 286 -6.15 -14.50 -6.72
CA PHE A 286 -5.97 -15.20 -5.44
C PHE A 286 -7.29 -15.30 -4.68
N THR A 287 -7.23 -15.90 -3.51
CA THR A 287 -8.39 -16.14 -2.67
C THR A 287 -8.28 -15.32 -1.39
N VAL A 288 -9.36 -14.63 -1.02
CA VAL A 288 -9.46 -13.80 0.19
C VAL A 288 -10.61 -14.30 1.07
N GLY A 289 -10.35 -14.54 2.34
CA GLY A 289 -11.40 -14.78 3.34
C GLY A 289 -11.83 -13.50 4.05
N LEU A 290 -13.14 -13.23 4.11
CA LEU A 290 -13.73 -12.08 4.80
C LEU A 290 -14.92 -12.52 5.68
N ALA A 291 -15.10 -11.88 6.84
CA ALA A 291 -16.31 -12.01 7.66
C ALA A 291 -17.45 -11.11 7.12
N PHE A 292 -17.85 -11.30 5.86
CA PHE A 292 -18.91 -10.51 5.24
C PHE A 292 -19.74 -11.34 4.27
N ARG A 293 -20.92 -11.76 4.73
CA ARG A 293 -21.79 -12.70 3.99
C ARG A 293 -22.46 -12.09 2.75
N ASP A 294 -22.67 -10.78 2.70
CA ASP A 294 -23.27 -10.10 1.54
C ASP A 294 -22.23 -9.73 0.47
N LEU A 295 -21.06 -10.39 0.43
CA LEU A 295 -20.10 -10.19 -0.65
C LEU A 295 -20.66 -10.76 -1.96
N ARG A 296 -20.57 -10.01 -3.04
CA ARG A 296 -21.09 -10.38 -4.36
C ARG A 296 -20.00 -10.36 -5.42
N GLN A 297 -20.25 -11.08 -6.51
CA GLN A 297 -19.43 -10.94 -7.71
C GLN A 297 -19.48 -9.48 -8.20
N ASN A 298 -18.34 -8.99 -8.68
CA ASN A 298 -18.07 -7.61 -9.08
C ASN A 298 -18.02 -6.58 -7.94
N ASP A 299 -18.18 -6.99 -6.68
CA ASP A 299 -17.78 -6.13 -5.57
C ASP A 299 -16.25 -5.93 -5.64
N THR A 300 -15.79 -4.76 -5.22
CA THR A 300 -14.37 -4.42 -5.11
C THR A 300 -13.95 -4.45 -3.64
N ILE A 301 -12.92 -5.22 -3.33
CA ILE A 301 -12.28 -5.24 -2.02
C ILE A 301 -11.11 -4.28 -2.07
N GLU A 302 -11.12 -3.29 -1.19
CA GLU A 302 -10.04 -2.34 -1.03
C GLU A 302 -9.39 -2.53 0.35
N ALA A 303 -8.15 -3.00 0.36
CA ALA A 303 -7.33 -3.09 1.57
C ALA A 303 -6.72 -1.73 1.89
N PHE A 304 -6.73 -1.34 3.17
CA PHE A 304 -6.19 -0.07 3.61
C PHE A 304 -5.59 -0.17 5.02
N VAL A 305 -4.63 0.72 5.29
CA VAL A 305 -4.01 0.89 6.60
C VAL A 305 -4.33 2.30 7.11
N PRO A 306 -4.98 2.44 8.28
CA PRO A 306 -5.10 3.73 8.95
C PRO A 306 -3.70 4.20 9.38
N SER A 307 -3.37 5.47 9.24
CA SER A 307 -2.01 5.95 9.56
C SER A 307 -1.70 6.03 11.05
N ASP A 308 -2.72 5.94 11.91
CA ASP A 308 -2.55 5.75 13.35
C ASP A 308 -2.23 4.29 13.71
N ALA A 309 -2.34 3.37 12.75
CA ALA A 309 -1.83 2.02 12.94
C ALA A 309 -0.32 2.09 12.94
N VAL A 310 0.27 2.18 14.14
CA VAL A 310 1.66 1.79 14.37
C VAL A 310 1.90 0.55 13.55
N GLU A 311 2.86 0.61 12.63
CA GLU A 311 3.38 -0.56 11.92
C GLU A 311 3.85 -1.50 13.03
N LEU A 312 2.95 -2.40 13.45
CA LEU A 312 3.26 -3.39 14.46
C LEU A 312 4.37 -4.20 13.82
N ALA A 313 5.59 -4.00 14.32
CA ALA A 313 6.74 -4.79 13.96
C ALA A 313 6.25 -6.24 13.84
N PRO A 314 6.52 -6.92 12.70
CA PRO A 314 5.95 -8.23 12.46
C PRO A 314 6.18 -9.05 13.72
N PRO A 315 5.11 -9.64 14.32
CA PRO A 315 5.26 -10.35 15.58
C PRO A 315 6.41 -11.32 15.40
N PRO A 316 7.37 -11.37 16.34
CA PRO A 316 8.62 -12.11 16.18
C PRO A 316 8.27 -13.48 15.63
N ALA A 317 8.85 -13.83 14.48
CA ALA A 317 8.57 -15.10 13.83
C ALA A 317 8.65 -16.19 14.92
N PRO A 318 7.62 -17.05 15.06
CA PRO A 318 7.70 -18.11 16.05
C PRO A 318 8.99 -18.86 15.77
N LEU A 319 9.86 -18.94 16.78
CA LEU A 319 11.10 -19.69 16.73
C LEU A 319 10.72 -21.13 16.37
N VAL A 320 10.79 -21.47 15.08
CA VAL A 320 10.73 -22.86 14.65
C VAL A 320 11.98 -23.48 15.23
N ALA A 321 11.82 -24.30 16.27
CA ALA A 321 12.94 -25.04 16.84
C ALA A 321 13.65 -25.76 15.67
N PRO A 322 14.97 -25.62 15.54
CA PRO A 322 15.68 -26.23 14.43
C PRO A 322 15.44 -27.74 14.47
N LEU A 323 14.96 -28.30 13.36
CA LEU A 323 14.76 -29.74 13.20
C LEU A 323 16.10 -30.45 13.37
N LEU A 324 16.12 -31.54 14.13
CA LEU A 324 17.32 -32.32 14.37
C LEU A 324 17.70 -33.13 13.13
N ASP A 325 18.88 -32.90 12.56
CA ASP A 325 19.36 -33.71 11.44
C ASP A 325 19.90 -35.07 11.92
N VAL A 326 19.21 -36.16 11.58
CA VAL A 326 19.57 -37.52 12.02
C VAL A 326 20.92 -38.01 11.48
N ASN A 327 21.41 -37.43 10.38
CA ASN A 327 22.70 -37.80 9.79
C ASN A 327 23.89 -37.15 10.49
N SER A 328 23.70 -35.97 11.09
CA SER A 328 24.76 -35.23 11.78
C SER A 328 24.62 -35.22 13.30
N ALA A 329 23.44 -35.53 13.83
CA ALA A 329 23.15 -35.51 15.27
C ALA A 329 24.07 -36.42 16.09
N SER A 330 24.51 -35.92 17.24
CA SER A 330 25.24 -36.69 18.25
C SER A 330 24.29 -37.62 19.03
N GLY A 331 24.85 -38.61 19.73
CA GLY A 331 24.07 -39.52 20.58
C GLY A 331 23.19 -38.80 21.62
N PRO A 332 23.71 -37.78 22.35
CA PRO A 332 22.91 -36.99 23.28
C PRO A 332 21.77 -36.21 22.62
N GLU A 333 21.92 -35.79 21.36
CA GLU A 333 20.88 -35.09 20.63
C GLU A 333 19.79 -36.04 20.15
N LEU A 334 20.15 -37.22 19.64
CA LEU A 334 19.21 -38.29 19.27
C LEU A 334 18.43 -38.81 20.49
N ALA A 335 19.07 -38.87 21.67
CA ALA A 335 18.44 -39.29 22.91
C ALA A 335 17.29 -38.36 23.38
N ARG A 336 17.16 -37.16 22.80
CA ARG A 336 16.01 -36.28 23.04
C ARG A 336 14.73 -36.78 22.36
N LEU A 337 14.86 -37.61 21.32
CA LEU A 337 13.75 -38.09 20.49
C LEU A 337 13.54 -39.61 20.60
N LEU A 338 14.55 -40.35 21.06
CA LEU A 338 14.60 -41.81 20.98
C LEU A 338 14.97 -42.43 22.33
N SER A 339 14.60 -43.70 22.52
CA SER A 339 15.05 -44.49 23.66
C SER A 339 16.56 -44.83 23.56
N PRO A 340 17.23 -45.13 24.68
CA PRO A 340 18.67 -45.43 24.68
C PRO A 340 19.08 -46.60 23.75
N SER A 341 18.23 -47.62 23.62
CA SER A 341 18.45 -48.74 22.71
C SER A 341 18.36 -48.29 21.24
N GLN A 342 17.36 -47.47 20.90
CA GLN A 342 17.19 -46.90 19.56
C GLN A 342 18.32 -45.95 19.17
N VAL A 343 18.86 -45.15 20.11
CA VAL A 343 20.03 -44.30 19.84
C VAL A 343 21.25 -45.13 19.50
N THR A 344 21.47 -46.23 20.21
CA THR A 344 22.60 -47.12 19.95
C THR A 344 22.48 -47.75 18.55
N THR A 345 21.30 -48.27 18.22
CA THR A 345 20.99 -48.81 16.88
C THR A 345 21.13 -47.75 15.79
N ALA A 346 20.62 -46.53 16.02
CA ALA A 346 20.70 -45.42 15.09
C ALA A 346 22.15 -45.09 14.70
N LEU A 347 23.04 -44.99 15.70
CA LEU A 347 24.45 -44.67 15.48
C LEU A 347 25.20 -45.80 14.78
N GLU A 348 24.89 -47.05 15.10
CA GLU A 348 25.49 -48.23 14.46
C GLU A 348 25.08 -48.34 12.99
N VAL A 349 23.77 -48.25 12.72
CA VAL A 349 23.23 -48.32 11.35
C VAL A 349 23.73 -47.15 10.52
N ARG A 350 23.76 -45.94 11.08
CA ARG A 350 24.32 -44.75 10.41
C ARG A 350 25.77 -44.97 9.98
N ARG A 351 26.60 -45.50 10.89
CA ARG A 351 28.01 -45.79 10.62
C ARG A 351 28.16 -46.85 9.53
N ARG A 352 27.30 -47.86 9.51
CA ARG A 352 27.32 -48.96 8.54
C ARG A 352 26.84 -48.54 7.15
N GLN A 353 25.82 -47.70 7.07
CA GLN A 353 25.15 -47.32 5.81
C GLN A 353 25.63 -46.00 5.22
N GLY A 354 26.42 -45.21 5.97
CA GLY A 354 26.90 -43.90 5.53
C GLY A 354 25.86 -42.78 5.68
N GLY A 355 24.72 -43.05 6.30
CA GLY A 355 23.62 -42.11 6.50
C GLY A 355 22.28 -42.67 6.04
N PHE A 356 21.24 -41.86 6.19
CA PHE A 356 19.87 -42.17 5.79
C PHE A 356 19.40 -41.19 4.71
N PRO A 357 18.70 -41.66 3.66
CA PRO A 357 18.21 -40.80 2.59
C PRO A 357 17.09 -39.86 3.03
N ASP A 358 16.26 -40.31 3.97
CA ASP A 358 15.14 -39.57 4.53
C ASP A 358 14.84 -40.03 5.98
N VAL A 359 13.88 -39.36 6.63
CA VAL A 359 13.50 -39.63 8.03
C VAL A 359 12.72 -40.95 8.15
N GLU A 360 12.04 -41.37 7.08
CA GLU A 360 11.33 -42.64 6.98
C GLU A 360 12.29 -43.83 7.02
N ALA A 361 13.33 -43.82 6.19
CA ALA A 361 14.36 -44.83 6.14
C ALA A 361 15.09 -44.94 7.48
N PHE A 362 15.37 -43.80 8.11
CA PHE A 362 15.89 -43.75 9.47
C PHE A 362 14.95 -44.45 10.48
N GLY A 363 13.67 -44.06 10.50
CA GLY A 363 12.69 -44.59 11.43
C GLY A 363 12.47 -46.09 11.27
N VAL A 364 12.37 -46.57 10.02
CA VAL A 364 12.27 -48.01 9.71
C VAL A 364 13.51 -48.75 10.17
N ALA A 365 14.70 -48.22 9.91
CA ALA A 365 15.96 -48.88 10.23
C ALA A 365 16.20 -49.08 11.73
N ILE A 366 15.61 -48.24 12.58
CA ILE A 366 15.69 -48.36 14.04
C ILE A 366 14.44 -49.00 14.66
N GLY A 367 13.50 -49.49 13.84
CA GLY A 367 12.32 -50.22 14.27
C GLY A 367 11.16 -49.37 14.82
N LEU A 368 11.04 -48.11 14.40
CA LEU A 368 9.89 -47.27 14.75
C LEU A 368 8.61 -47.74 14.07
N GLN A 369 7.50 -47.62 14.78
CA GLN A 369 6.16 -47.84 14.24
C GLN A 369 5.73 -46.66 13.34
N PRO A 370 4.80 -46.86 12.37
CA PRO A 370 4.42 -45.82 11.42
C PRO A 370 3.99 -44.48 12.04
N HIS A 371 3.26 -44.51 13.16
CA HIS A 371 2.83 -43.30 13.85
C HIS A 371 3.97 -42.57 14.58
N GLU A 372 5.02 -43.29 14.99
CA GLU A 372 6.22 -42.72 15.60
C GLU A 372 7.07 -42.01 14.54
N ILE A 373 7.16 -42.57 13.33
CA ILE A 373 7.81 -41.92 12.18
C ILE A 373 7.11 -40.61 11.83
N VAL A 374 5.77 -40.59 11.85
CA VAL A 374 4.99 -39.35 11.62
C VAL A 374 5.26 -38.28 12.68
N ARG A 375 5.45 -38.67 13.95
CA ARG A 375 5.84 -37.73 15.01
C ARG A 375 7.28 -37.23 14.80
N LEU A 376 8.18 -38.11 14.39
CA LEU A 376 9.58 -37.80 14.15
C LEU A 376 9.76 -36.78 13.01
N ARG A 377 8.94 -36.83 11.95
CA ARG A 377 8.95 -35.84 10.84
C ARG A 377 8.75 -34.39 11.29
N ARG A 378 8.11 -34.16 12.44
CA ARG A 378 7.89 -32.82 12.99
C ARG A 378 9.09 -32.30 13.78
N GLN A 379 10.07 -33.14 14.06
CA GLN A 379 11.16 -32.88 15.01
C GLN A 379 12.55 -33.15 14.41
N ALA A 380 12.62 -33.87 13.28
CA ALA A 380 13.87 -34.27 12.65
C ALA A 380 13.85 -34.13 11.12
N THR A 381 15.05 -34.01 10.55
CA THR A 381 15.32 -34.01 9.11
C THR A 381 16.47 -34.98 8.81
N ALA A 382 16.71 -35.29 7.54
CA ALA A 382 17.87 -36.05 7.09
C ALA A 382 18.67 -35.22 6.08
N GLY A 383 19.88 -34.79 6.45
CA GLY A 383 20.78 -34.07 5.57
C GLY A 383 21.26 -34.92 4.39
N ARG A 384 21.64 -34.29 3.28
CA ARG A 384 22.08 -34.99 2.06
C ARG A 384 23.27 -35.91 2.36
N VAL A 385 23.08 -37.21 2.12
CA VAL A 385 24.15 -38.21 2.12
C VAL A 385 24.78 -38.23 0.72
N THR A 386 26.09 -38.02 0.62
CA THR A 386 26.84 -38.31 -0.60
C THR A 386 26.97 -39.83 -0.75
N LEU A 387 25.95 -40.45 -1.36
CA LEU A 387 26.04 -41.85 -1.77
C LEU A 387 27.22 -42.00 -2.72
N ARG A 388 28.13 -42.94 -2.42
CA ARG A 388 29.04 -43.50 -3.44
C ARG A 388 28.13 -44.15 -4.49
N GLU A 389 28.27 -43.72 -5.74
CA GLU A 389 27.46 -44.12 -6.88
C GLU A 389 27.08 -45.60 -6.86
N THR A 390 25.82 -45.88 -6.53
CA THR A 390 25.12 -47.07 -7.00
C THR A 390 23.91 -46.58 -7.75
N GLY A 391 24.02 -46.56 -9.08
CA GLY A 391 23.01 -46.03 -9.97
C GLY A 391 21.73 -46.83 -9.89
N VAL A 392 20.67 -46.21 -9.35
CA VAL A 392 19.28 -46.47 -9.73
C VAL A 392 18.54 -45.14 -9.66
N ARG A 393 17.86 -44.79 -10.77
CA ARG A 393 17.09 -43.56 -10.96
C ARG A 393 15.92 -43.49 -9.97
N GLN A 394 15.76 -42.32 -9.34
CA GLN A 394 14.55 -41.96 -8.60
C GLN A 394 13.40 -41.78 -9.60
N LEU A 395 12.29 -42.48 -9.36
CA LEU A 395 11.01 -42.23 -10.03
C LEU A 395 10.29 -41.11 -9.28
N ASP A 396 9.87 -40.10 -10.03
CA ASP A 396 8.95 -39.04 -9.59
C ASP A 396 7.59 -39.64 -9.20
N ILE A 397 7.12 -39.34 -7.99
CA ILE A 397 5.70 -39.21 -7.64
C ILE A 397 5.55 -38.01 -6.70
#